data_AF-A0A8X6PMW4-F1
#
_entry.id   AF-A0A8X6PMW4-F1
#
_cell.length_a   1.000
_cell.length_b   1.000
_cell.length_c   1.000
_cell.angle_alpha   90.00
_cell.angle_beta   90.00
_cell.angle_gamma   90.00
#
_symmetry.space_group_name_H-M   'P 1'
#
loop_
_entity.id
_entity.type
_entity.pdbx_description
1 polymer ?
#
loop_
_entity_poly.entity_id
_entity_poly.type
_entity_poly.pdbx_seq_one_letter_code
_entity_poly.pdbx_strand_id
1 'polypeptide(L)'
;TDSSISGVLVASSPVGLSQNVISLRVTNISYKAKVIKEGEVLATCTPVTCFKRIFQATLSESSDTLISELLQSAELDDKQRSAARKLLIKFDELFSRKLDDVGRTKMMQH
;
A
#
# COMPACT_ATOMS: atom_id res chain seq x y z
N THR A 1 -28.08 -11.24 4.89
CA THR A 1 -27.94 -12.70 5.09
C THR A 1 -26.48 -13.04 4.96
N ASP A 2 -25.90 -13.52 6.07
CA ASP A 2 -24.54 -14.06 6.27
C ASP A 2 -23.37 -13.47 5.48
N SER A 3 -22.70 -12.47 6.05
CA SER A 3 -21.26 -12.32 5.79
C SER A 3 -20.50 -13.26 6.72
N SER A 4 -20.58 -14.57 6.45
CA SER A 4 -19.54 -15.47 6.94
C SER A 4 -18.23 -14.83 6.50
N ILE A 5 -17.36 -14.47 7.44
CA ILE A 5 -16.05 -13.96 7.10
C ILE A 5 -15.36 -15.11 6.37
N SER A 6 -15.39 -15.06 5.04
CA SER A 6 -14.59 -15.93 4.22
C SER A 6 -13.17 -15.71 4.72
N GLY A 7 -12.41 -16.78 5.00
CA GLY A 7 -11.08 -16.69 5.58
C GLY A 7 -10.04 -15.94 4.72
N VAL A 8 -10.49 -15.20 3.72
CA VAL A 8 -9.71 -14.42 2.78
C VAL A 8 -10.24 -12.99 2.75
N LEU A 9 -9.34 -12.02 2.93
CA LEU A 9 -9.57 -10.61 2.70
C LEU A 9 -8.87 -10.18 1.41
N VAL A 10 -9.58 -9.39 0.59
CA VAL A 10 -9.01 -8.74 -0.60
C VAL A 10 -8.95 -7.24 -0.35
N ALA A 11 -7.80 -6.63 -0.62
CA ALA A 11 -7.63 -5.19 -0.46
C ALA A 11 -8.55 -4.43 -1.42
N SER A 12 -9.31 -3.46 -0.90
CA SER A 12 -10.13 -2.56 -1.71
C SER A 12 -9.30 -1.34 -2.13
N SER A 13 -8.99 -1.25 -3.42
CA SER A 13 -8.29 -0.10 -4.02
C SER A 13 -8.95 0.26 -5.34
N PRO A 14 -9.04 1.55 -5.70
CA PRO A 14 -9.28 1.95 -7.07
C PRO A 14 -8.19 1.35 -7.97
N VAL A 15 -8.62 0.79 -9.11
CA VAL A 15 -7.72 0.19 -10.10
C VAL A 15 -7.94 0.89 -11.43
N GLY A 16 -6.85 1.33 -12.05
CA GLY A 16 -6.89 1.88 -13.41
C GLY A 16 -6.97 0.74 -14.41
N LEU A 17 -8.01 0.71 -15.24
CA LEU A 17 -8.17 -0.28 -16.31
C LEU A 17 -7.29 0.00 -17.55
N SER A 18 -6.37 0.97 -17.46
CA SER A 18 -5.46 1.32 -18.56
C SER A 18 -4.47 0.19 -18.90
N GLN A 19 -4.29 -0.77 -17.99
CA GLN A 19 -3.56 -2.00 -18.23
C GLN A 19 -4.56 -3.16 -18.19
N ASN A 20 -4.44 -4.11 -19.12
CA ASN A 20 -5.35 -5.28 -19.22
C ASN A 20 -5.21 -6.29 -18.06
N VAL A 21 -4.34 -6.00 -17.09
CA VAL A 21 -4.02 -6.87 -15.96
C VAL A 21 -4.20 -6.08 -14.67
N ILE A 22 -4.92 -6.66 -13.71
CA ILE A 22 -5.13 -6.11 -12.38
C ILE A 22 -4.55 -7.09 -11.37
N SER A 23 -3.51 -6.68 -10.65
CA SER A 23 -2.92 -7.48 -9.57
C SER A 23 -3.76 -7.35 -8.30
N LEU A 24 -4.13 -8.47 -7.68
CA LEU A 24 -4.87 -8.50 -6.41
C LEU A 24 -3.95 -8.91 -5.25
N ARG A 25 -4.08 -8.23 -4.11
CA ARG A 25 -3.48 -8.68 -2.85
C ARG A 25 -4.54 -9.41 -2.02
N VAL A 26 -4.20 -10.64 -1.66
CA VAL A 26 -5.09 -11.56 -0.95
C VAL A 26 -4.44 -11.95 0.38
N THR A 27 -5.16 -11.77 1.49
CA THR A 27 -4.69 -12.15 2.83
C THR A 27 -5.55 -13.28 3.37
N ASN A 28 -4.95 -14.42 3.68
CA ASN A 28 -5.63 -15.50 4.37
C ASN A 28 -5.65 -15.22 5.89
N ILE A 29 -6.83 -14.96 6.45
CA ILE A 29 -7.07 -14.77 7.89
C ILE A 29 -7.51 -16.06 8.59
N SER A 30 -7.58 -17.17 7.84
CA SER A 30 -7.77 -18.51 8.41
C SER A 30 -6.46 -19.10 8.90
N TYR A 31 -6.53 -19.91 9.96
CA TYR A 31 -5.41 -20.74 10.43
C TYR A 31 -5.12 -21.94 9.50
N LYS A 32 -5.99 -22.21 8.52
CA LYS A 32 -5.80 -23.27 7.51
C LYS A 32 -5.32 -22.67 6.20
N ALA A 33 -4.47 -23.40 5.49
CA ALA A 33 -4.07 -23.05 4.13
C ALA A 33 -5.30 -22.94 3.22
N LYS A 34 -5.31 -21.91 2.36
CA LYS A 34 -6.34 -21.69 1.34
C LYS A 34 -5.68 -21.84 -0.03
N VAL A 35 -6.15 -22.81 -0.81
CA VAL A 35 -5.78 -22.96 -2.22
C VAL A 35 -6.75 -22.13 -3.05
N ILE A 36 -6.20 -21.23 -3.86
CA ILE A 36 -6.96 -20.47 -4.86
C ILE A 36 -6.81 -21.19 -6.18
N LYS A 37 -7.93 -21.47 -6.85
CA LYS A 37 -7.92 -22.16 -8.15
C LYS A 37 -8.00 -21.17 -9.31
N GLU A 38 -7.46 -21.58 -10.45
CA GLU A 38 -7.67 -20.85 -11.70
C GLU A 38 -9.18 -20.76 -12.01
N GLY A 39 -9.63 -19.58 -12.45
CA GLY A 39 -11.05 -19.31 -12.73
C GLY A 39 -11.91 -18.97 -11.51
N GLU A 40 -11.37 -19.03 -10.28
CA GLU A 40 -12.09 -18.63 -9.08
C GLU A 40 -12.25 -17.10 -9.03
N VAL A 41 -13.47 -16.62 -8.78
CA VAL A 41 -13.73 -15.18 -8.63
C VAL A 41 -13.28 -14.74 -7.23
N LEU A 42 -12.16 -14.02 -7.18
CA LEU A 42 -11.58 -13.51 -5.92
C LEU A 42 -12.10 -12.12 -5.54
N ALA A 43 -12.44 -11.29 -6.51
CA ALA A 43 -12.89 -9.93 -6.29
C ALA A 43 -13.76 -9.45 -7.46
N THR A 44 -14.67 -8.52 -7.16
CA THR A 44 -15.50 -7.84 -8.14
C THR A 44 -15.15 -6.36 -8.15
N CYS A 45 -14.90 -5.80 -9.33
CA CYS A 45 -14.67 -4.36 -9.48
C CYS A 45 -15.99 -3.65 -9.80
N THR A 46 -16.41 -2.72 -8.94
CA THR A 46 -17.55 -1.84 -9.24
C THR A 46 -17.04 -0.59 -9.97
N PRO A 47 -17.67 -0.18 -11.08
CA PRO A 47 -17.25 1.03 -11.80
C PRO A 47 -17.44 2.26 -10.91
N VAL A 48 -16.40 3.09 -10.83
CA VAL A 48 -16.45 4.39 -10.15
C VAL A 48 -16.78 5.45 -11.20
N THR A 49 -17.92 6.13 -11.06
CA THR A 49 -18.44 7.11 -12.04
C THR A 49 -17.87 8.53 -11.84
N CYS A 50 -17.33 8.83 -10.66
CA CYS A 50 -16.74 10.13 -10.33
C CYS A 50 -15.48 9.97 -9.48
N PHE A 51 -14.34 9.68 -10.11
CA PHE A 51 -13.06 9.76 -9.41
C PHE A 51 -12.54 11.19 -9.48
N LYS A 52 -12.78 11.99 -8.43
CA LYS A 52 -12.03 13.24 -8.25
C LYS A 52 -10.60 12.84 -7.93
N ARG A 53 -9.77 12.71 -8.96
CA ARG A 53 -8.32 12.56 -8.83
C ARG A 53 -7.85 13.85 -8.17
N ILE A 54 -7.77 13.88 -6.85
CA ILE A 54 -6.98 14.89 -6.17
C ILE A 54 -5.57 14.60 -6.65
N PHE A 55 -5.14 15.31 -7.68
CA PHE A 55 -3.73 15.40 -8.04
C PHE A 55 -3.04 16.17 -6.91
N GLN A 56 -2.90 15.54 -5.76
CA GLN A 56 -1.91 15.88 -4.74
C GLN A 56 -0.68 14.97 -4.93
N ALA A 57 -0.37 14.66 -6.19
CA ALA A 57 0.74 13.79 -6.57
C ALA A 57 1.43 14.28 -7.86
N THR A 58 1.24 15.55 -8.23
CA THR A 58 2.16 16.22 -9.17
C THR A 58 3.43 16.70 -8.50
N LEU A 59 3.50 16.67 -7.16
CA LEU A 59 4.79 16.51 -6.53
C LEU A 59 5.06 15.01 -6.47
N SER A 60 6.02 14.55 -7.28
CA SER A 60 7.03 13.67 -6.73
C SER A 60 7.56 14.37 -5.47
N GLU A 61 6.84 14.28 -4.36
CA GLU A 61 7.35 14.70 -3.08
C GLU A 61 8.59 13.84 -2.91
N SER A 62 9.75 14.47 -3.03
CA SER A 62 11.00 13.79 -2.74
C SER A 62 10.82 13.16 -1.37
N SER A 63 11.40 11.97 -1.16
CA SER A 63 11.37 11.33 0.15
C SER A 63 11.76 12.30 1.27
N ASP A 64 12.61 13.29 0.96
CA ASP A 64 12.96 14.39 1.85
C ASP A 64 11.79 15.27 2.30
N THR A 65 10.81 15.58 1.44
CA THR A 65 9.61 16.34 1.81
C THR A 65 8.77 15.56 2.82
N LEU A 66 8.48 14.29 2.51
CA LEU A 66 7.71 13.40 3.40
C LEU A 66 8.40 13.18 4.75
N ILE A 67 9.73 12.95 4.74
CA ILE A 67 10.54 12.80 5.95
C ILE A 67 10.49 14.09 6.78
N SER A 68 10.51 15.26 6.12
CA SER A 68 10.47 16.54 6.82
C SER A 68 9.12 16.80 7.47
N GLU A 69 8.00 16.50 6.79
CA GLU A 69 6.66 16.60 7.36
C GLU A 69 6.45 15.66 8.54
N LEU A 70 6.86 14.39 8.41
CA LEU A 70 6.77 13.40 9.47
C LEU A 70 7.53 13.87 10.73
N LEU A 71 8.75 14.36 10.55
CA LEU A 71 9.57 14.87 11.66
C LEU A 71 9.08 16.18 12.24
N GLN A 72 8.31 16.98 11.49
CA GLN A 72 7.70 18.22 11.97
C GLN A 72 6.49 17.94 12.86
N SER A 73 5.73 16.87 12.56
CA SER A 73 4.59 16.45 13.39
C SER A 73 4.97 15.83 14.74
N ALA A 74 6.25 15.46 14.91
CA ALA A 74 6.74 14.82 16.13
C ALA A 74 7.42 15.83 17.06
N GLU A 75 7.09 15.78 18.35
CA GLU A 75 7.75 16.58 19.40
C GLU A 75 9.13 16.00 19.73
N LEU A 76 10.09 16.23 18.85
CA LEU A 76 11.48 15.79 18.98
C LEU A 76 12.42 16.95 19.26
N ASP A 77 13.43 16.72 20.10
CA ASP A 77 14.58 17.61 20.20
C ASP A 77 15.48 17.50 18.95
N ASP A 78 16.49 18.38 18.83
CA ASP A 78 17.35 18.41 17.64
C ASP A 78 18.19 17.15 17.44
N LYS A 79 18.63 16.50 18.53
CA LYS A 79 19.41 15.26 18.45
C LYS A 79 18.52 14.11 18.01
N GLN A 80 17.33 14.00 18.58
CA GLN A 80 16.32 13.00 18.22
C GLN A 80 15.86 13.19 16.78
N ARG A 81 15.60 14.43 16.35
CA ARG A 81 15.22 14.76 14.97
C ARG A 81 16.31 14.37 13.97
N SER A 82 17.58 14.63 14.30
CA SER A 82 18.72 14.21 13.47
C SER A 82 18.85 12.68 13.37
N ALA A 83 18.72 11.99 14.50
CA ALA A 83 18.77 10.52 14.55
C ALA A 83 17.62 9.88 13.77
N ALA A 84 16.40 10.38 13.96
CA ALA A 84 15.20 9.93 13.25
C ALA A 84 15.32 10.18 11.74
N ARG A 85 15.82 11.35 11.31
CA ARG A 85 16.07 11.62 9.88
C ARG A 85 17.04 10.61 9.27
N LYS A 86 18.17 10.31 9.93
CA LYS A 86 19.13 9.31 9.44
C LYS A 86 18.50 7.92 9.33
N LEU A 87 17.64 7.56 10.28
CA LEU A 87 16.93 6.28 10.26
C LEU A 87 15.94 6.22 9.09
N LEU A 88 15.14 7.26 8.90
CA LEU A 88 14.14 7.32 7.83
C LEU A 88 14.79 7.31 6.44
N ILE A 89 15.90 8.03 6.25
CA ILE A 89 16.68 7.97 5.01
C ILE A 89 17.27 6.57 4.80
N LYS A 90 17.80 5.93 5.85
CA LYS A 90 18.35 4.57 5.76
C LYS A 90 17.30 3.54 5.31
N PHE A 91 16.04 3.78 5.64
CA PHE A 91 14.92 2.91 5.31
C PHE A 91 13.98 3.57 4.29
N ASP A 92 14.50 4.45 3.43
CA ASP A 92 13.70 5.21 2.45
C ASP A 92 12.78 4.29 1.63
N GLU A 93 13.28 3.13 1.20
CA GLU A 93 12.51 2.13 0.44
C GLU A 93 11.25 1.60 1.16
N LEU A 94 11.18 1.73 2.50
CA LEU A 94 10.01 1.33 3.30
C LEU A 94 8.97 2.45 3.45
N PHE A 95 9.41 3.70 3.29
CA PHE A 95 8.58 4.89 3.56
C PHE A 95 8.29 5.74 2.31
N SER A 96 8.95 5.43 1.19
CA SER A 96 8.71 6.11 -0.08
C SER A 96 7.27 5.86 -0.56
N ARG A 97 6.71 6.86 -1.25
CA ARG A 97 5.41 6.81 -1.93
C ARG A 97 5.62 7.03 -3.43
N LYS A 98 6.47 6.21 -4.05
CA LYS A 98 6.62 6.16 -5.50
C LYS A 98 5.45 5.38 -6.09
N LEU A 99 5.10 5.70 -7.34
CA LEU A 99 4.09 4.94 -8.10
C LEU A 99 4.47 3.45 -8.22
N ASP A 100 5.76 3.13 -8.12
CA ASP A 100 6.29 1.76 -8.10
C ASP A 100 6.19 1.06 -6.73
N ASP A 101 5.77 1.76 -5.66
CA ASP A 101 5.65 1.18 -4.31
C ASP A 101 4.38 0.32 -4.13
N VAL A 102 3.54 0.20 -5.16
CA VAL A 102 2.53 -0.86 -5.25
C VAL A 102 3.23 -2.21 -5.49
N GLY A 103 3.79 -2.82 -4.44
CA GLY A 103 4.31 -4.18 -4.52
C GLY A 103 5.58 -4.52 -3.73
N ARG A 104 6.24 -3.57 -3.05
CA ARG A 104 7.54 -3.82 -2.39
C ARG A 104 7.49 -4.48 -1.00
N THR A 105 6.52 -5.35 -0.73
CA THR A 105 6.72 -6.35 0.33
C THR A 105 7.67 -7.41 -0.22
N LYS A 106 8.93 -7.44 0.24
CA LYS A 106 9.85 -8.54 -0.03
C LYS A 106 9.15 -9.86 0.28
N MET A 107 8.73 -10.57 -0.76
CA MET A 107 8.25 -11.94 -0.66
C MET A 107 9.46 -12.78 -0.25
N MET A 108 9.52 -13.15 1.03
CA MET A 108 10.40 -14.21 1.47
C MET A 108 9.74 -15.53 1.06
N GLN A 109 10.32 -16.21 0.08
CA GLN A 109 9.99 -17.61 -0.20
C GLN A 109 10.68 -18.47 0.85
N HIS A 110 9.90 -19.27 1.58
CA HIS A 110 10.41 -20.40 2.36
C HIS A 110 10.42 -21.66 1.50
#